data_AF-A0A1G0TGY2-F1
#
_entry.id   AF-A0A1G0TGY2-F1
#
_cell.length_a   1.000
_cell.length_b   1.000
_cell.length_c   1.000
_cell.angle_alpha   90.00
_cell.angle_beta   90.00
_cell.angle_gamma   90.00
#
_symmetry.space_group_name_H-M   'P 1'
#
loop_
_entity.id
_entity.type
_entity.pdbx_description
1 polymer ?
#
loop_
_entity_poly.entity_id
_entity_poly.type
_entity_poly.pdbx_seq_one_letter_code
_entity_poly.pdbx_strand_id
1 'polypeptide(L)'
;MNYGSLISDPANIKKIRCPLLGIFGETDRGIPVMDVQNFEKTLKDSKKESKIIIYRNVGHAFMNPNNKEGYNAEITERAWRETFAFLEKHLLKK
;
A
#
# COMPACT_ATOMS: atom_id res chain seq x y z
N MET A 1 -12.17 3.88 5.03
CA MET A 1 -12.05 2.70 4.14
C MET A 1 -11.04 3.06 3.06
N ASN A 2 -9.84 2.45 3.04
CA ASN A 2 -8.85 2.64 1.98
C ASN A 2 -8.98 1.48 1.00
N TYR A 3 -9.76 1.65 -0.06
CA TYR A 3 -9.92 0.67 -1.14
C TYR A 3 -9.79 1.37 -2.49
N GLY A 4 -9.19 0.68 -3.45
CA GLY A 4 -9.05 1.15 -4.83
C GLY A 4 -8.15 0.22 -5.63
N SER A 5 -8.36 0.18 -6.94
CA SER A 5 -7.47 -0.54 -7.86
C SER A 5 -6.15 0.24 -8.03
N LEU A 6 -5.08 -0.49 -8.36
CA LEU A 6 -3.82 0.14 -8.73
C LEU A 6 -4.00 0.93 -10.03
N ILE A 7 -3.51 2.17 -10.02
CA ILE A 7 -3.42 2.98 -11.24
C ILE A 7 -2.14 2.54 -11.95
N SER A 8 -2.28 1.92 -13.13
CA SER A 8 -1.14 1.42 -13.92
C SER A 8 -0.68 2.39 -15.02
N ASP A 9 -1.50 3.37 -15.39
CA ASP A 9 -1.17 4.35 -16.44
C ASP A 9 -0.09 5.34 -15.95
N PRO A 10 1.09 5.37 -16.59
CA PRO A 10 2.16 6.32 -16.26
C PRO A 10 1.71 7.79 -16.31
N ALA A 11 0.77 8.16 -17.20
CA ALA A 11 0.27 9.51 -17.30
C ALA A 11 -0.49 9.94 -16.02
N ASN A 12 -1.16 9.00 -15.36
CA ASN A 12 -1.84 9.27 -14.09
C ASN A 12 -0.86 9.22 -12.92
N ILE A 13 0.10 8.30 -12.91
CA ILE A 13 1.16 8.26 -11.90
C ILE A 13 1.94 9.57 -11.85
N LYS A 14 2.25 10.17 -13.02
CA LYS A 14 2.93 11.47 -13.09
C LYS A 14 2.18 12.59 -12.37
N LYS A 15 0.86 12.52 -12.24
CA LYS A 15 0.03 13.53 -11.55
C LYS A 15 0.14 13.46 -10.02
N ILE A 16 0.67 12.36 -9.46
CA ILE A 16 0.88 12.23 -8.00
C ILE A 16 1.96 13.21 -7.56
N ARG A 17 1.63 14.11 -6.62
CA ARG A 17 2.52 15.18 -6.12
C ARG A 17 3.01 14.99 -4.68
N CYS A 18 2.57 13.92 -4.01
CA CYS A 18 2.94 13.60 -2.65
C CYS A 18 3.71 12.27 -2.59
N PRO A 19 4.48 12.05 -1.50
CA PRO A 19 5.00 10.73 -1.18
C PRO A 19 3.85 9.71 -1.07
N LEU A 20 4.07 8.48 -1.55
CA LEU A 20 3.07 7.41 -1.51
C LEU A 20 3.50 6.25 -0.61
N LEU A 21 2.61 5.81 0.29
CA LEU A 21 2.72 4.54 0.99
C LEU A 21 1.68 3.57 0.44
N GLY A 22 2.10 2.39 0.02
CA GLY A 22 1.23 1.28 -0.36
C GLY A 22 1.45 0.07 0.54
N ILE A 23 0.38 -0.46 1.13
CA ILE A 23 0.40 -1.65 1.99
C ILE A 23 -0.52 -2.69 1.37
N PHE A 24 0.04 -3.86 1.04
CA PHE A 24 -0.64 -4.92 0.31
C PHE A 24 -0.51 -6.26 1.04
N GLY A 25 -1.45 -7.16 0.78
CA GLY A 25 -1.37 -8.57 1.22
C GLY A 25 -0.93 -9.47 0.07
N GLU A 26 -0.01 -10.39 0.35
CA GLU A 26 0.52 -11.36 -0.63
C GLU A 26 -0.56 -12.26 -1.24
N THR A 27 -1.60 -12.61 -0.47
CA THR A 27 -2.67 -13.51 -0.92
C THR A 27 -3.92 -12.76 -1.37
N ASP A 28 -3.81 -11.44 -1.58
CA ASP A 28 -4.91 -10.63 -2.13
C ASP A 28 -5.15 -11.02 -3.61
N ARG A 29 -6.30 -11.62 -3.87
CA ARG A 29 -6.71 -12.03 -5.22
C ARG A 29 -7.21 -10.87 -6.08
N GLY A 30 -7.63 -9.77 -5.45
CA GLY A 30 -8.05 -8.55 -6.15
C GLY A 30 -6.88 -7.68 -6.58
N ILE A 31 -5.73 -7.80 -5.91
CA ILE A 31 -4.49 -7.10 -6.27
C ILE A 31 -3.31 -8.09 -6.20
N PRO A 32 -3.08 -8.87 -7.28
CA PRO A 32 -1.95 -9.80 -7.35
C PRO A 32 -0.60 -9.12 -7.12
N VAL A 33 0.34 -9.83 -6.50
CA VAL A 33 1.71 -9.34 -6.22
C VAL A 33 2.41 -8.80 -7.47
N MET A 34 2.20 -9.45 -8.63
CA MET A 34 2.78 -9.00 -9.89
C MET A 34 2.30 -7.59 -10.29
N ASP A 35 1.03 -7.26 -10.01
CA ASP A 35 0.49 -5.92 -10.29
C ASP A 35 1.08 -4.89 -9.33
N VAL A 36 1.27 -5.25 -8.06
CA VAL A 36 1.97 -4.41 -7.06
C VAL A 36 3.40 -4.13 -7.50
N GLN A 37 4.12 -5.13 -8.00
CA GLN A 37 5.50 -5.00 -8.50
C GLN A 37 5.57 -4.11 -9.75
N ASN A 38 4.64 -4.27 -10.68
CA ASN A 38 4.53 -3.41 -11.87
C ASN A 38 4.24 -1.96 -11.49
N PHE A 39 3.36 -1.76 -10.51
CA PHE A 39 3.06 -0.44 -9.98
C PHE A 39 4.28 0.20 -9.30
N GLU A 40 4.99 -0.54 -8.44
CA GLU A 40 6.22 -0.09 -7.80
C GLU A 40 7.29 0.30 -8.84
N LYS A 41 7.47 -0.52 -9.88
CA LYS A 41 8.39 -0.21 -10.98
C LYS A 41 8.00 1.09 -11.68
N THR A 42 6.71 1.27 -11.98
CA THR A 42 6.24 2.47 -12.69
C THR A 42 6.39 3.73 -11.84
N LEU A 43 6.20 3.64 -10.52
CA LEU A 43 6.48 4.72 -9.58
C LEU A 43 7.97 5.10 -9.59
N LYS A 44 8.86 4.09 -9.54
CA LYS A 44 10.33 4.30 -9.60
C LYS A 44 10.76 4.93 -10.92
N ASP A 45 10.30 4.40 -12.05
CA ASP A 45 10.60 4.93 -13.39
C ASP A 45 10.09 6.37 -13.57
N SER A 46 8.98 6.71 -12.90
CA SER A 46 8.42 8.06 -12.86
C SER A 46 9.03 8.97 -11.79
N LYS A 47 10.10 8.53 -11.12
CA LYS A 47 10.82 9.24 -10.05
C LYS A 47 9.89 9.71 -8.91
N LYS A 48 8.90 8.89 -8.55
CA LYS A 48 7.97 9.17 -7.44
C LYS A 48 8.54 8.67 -6.13
N GLU A 49 8.48 9.52 -5.11
CA GLU A 49 8.77 9.08 -3.74
C GLU A 49 7.67 8.11 -3.30
N SER A 50 8.05 6.85 -3.07
CA SER A 50 7.11 5.82 -2.68
C SER A 50 7.74 4.76 -1.80
N LYS A 51 6.91 4.16 -0.93
CA LYS A 51 7.22 2.97 -0.12
C LYS A 51 6.12 1.95 -0.35
N ILE A 52 6.48 0.76 -0.83
CA ILE A 52 5.56 -0.35 -1.05
C ILE A 52 5.91 -1.48 -0.09
N ILE A 53 4.91 -2.00 0.62
CA ILE A 53 5.05 -3.10 1.58
C ILE A 53 4.06 -4.19 1.20
N ILE A 54 4.54 -5.42 1.11
CA ILE A 54 3.70 -6.62 0.88
C ILE A 54 3.84 -7.51 2.12
N TYR A 55 2.75 -7.73 2.83
CA TYR A 55 2.71 -8.64 3.97
C TYR A 55 2.38 -10.06 3.51
N ARG A 56 3.19 -11.03 3.94
CA ARG A 56 2.99 -12.45 3.65
C ARG A 56 1.77 -13.02 4.36
N ASN A 57 1.17 -14.05 3.77
CA ASN A 57 0.07 -14.84 4.35
C ASN A 57 -1.21 -14.06 4.71
N VAL A 58 -1.39 -12.84 4.20
CA VAL A 58 -2.62 -12.06 4.36
C VAL A 58 -3.18 -11.64 3.02
N GLY A 59 -4.51 -11.64 2.95
CA GLY A 59 -5.25 -11.33 1.74
C GLY A 59 -5.97 -9.99 1.82
N HIS A 60 -7.01 -9.86 1.02
CA HIS A 60 -7.80 -8.64 0.95
C HIS A 60 -8.39 -8.26 2.32
N ALA A 61 -8.42 -6.95 2.60
CA ALA A 61 -9.00 -6.37 3.81
C ALA A 61 -8.46 -6.98 5.13
N PHE A 62 -7.18 -7.37 5.18
CA PHE A 62 -6.59 -7.94 6.41
C PHE A 62 -6.55 -6.96 7.59
N MET A 63 -6.65 -5.65 7.33
CA MET A 63 -6.72 -4.59 8.34
C MET A 63 -8.12 -4.29 8.86
N ASN A 64 -9.15 -4.94 8.33
CA ASN A 64 -10.54 -4.69 8.71
C ASN A 64 -11.00 -5.68 9.80
N PRO A 65 -11.24 -5.26 11.05
CA PRO A 65 -11.70 -6.16 12.12
C PRO A 65 -13.04 -6.86 11.82
N ASN A 66 -13.85 -6.31 10.91
CA ASN A 66 -15.11 -6.93 10.49
C ASN A 66 -14.92 -8.02 9.42
N ASN A 67 -13.72 -8.17 8.86
CA ASN A 67 -13.39 -9.26 7.93
C ASN A 67 -13.14 -10.54 8.73
N LYS A 68 -14.21 -11.28 9.02
CA LYS A 68 -14.15 -12.49 9.86
C LYS A 68 -13.20 -13.57 9.34
N GLU A 69 -12.92 -13.60 8.05
CA GLU A 69 -12.08 -14.62 7.41
C GLU A 69 -10.64 -14.17 7.20
N GLY A 70 -10.43 -12.90 6.86
CA GLY A 70 -9.12 -12.38 6.46
C GLY A 70 -8.46 -11.43 7.45
N TYR A 71 -9.14 -11.00 8.52
CA TYR A 71 -8.56 -10.09 9.52
C TYR A 71 -7.34 -10.73 10.20
N ASN A 72 -6.25 -9.98 10.28
CA ASN A 72 -5.05 -10.39 11.00
C ASN A 72 -4.58 -9.26 11.92
N ALA A 73 -4.81 -9.38 13.23
CA ALA A 73 -4.53 -8.32 14.20
C ALA A 73 -3.04 -7.94 14.26
N GLU A 74 -2.15 -8.92 14.25
CA GLU A 74 -0.71 -8.70 14.35
C GLU A 74 -0.17 -7.91 13.14
N ILE A 75 -0.55 -8.33 11.93
CA ILE A 75 -0.13 -7.67 10.70
C ILE A 75 -0.81 -6.30 10.57
N THR A 76 -2.05 -6.17 11.05
CA THR A 76 -2.75 -4.88 11.13
C THR A 76 -1.99 -3.88 11.99
N GLU A 77 -1.54 -4.31 13.17
CA GLU A 77 -0.76 -3.45 14.08
C GLU A 77 0.56 -3.00 13.45
N ARG A 78 1.26 -3.92 12.75
CA ARG A 78 2.47 -3.59 11.98
C ARG A 78 2.17 -2.58 10.86
N ALA A 79 1.11 -2.79 10.09
CA ALA A 79 0.69 -1.89 9.02
C ALA A 79 0.32 -0.49 9.54
N TRP A 80 -0.32 -0.41 10.72
CA TRP A 80 -0.58 0.86 11.38
C TRP A 80 0.70 1.58 11.80
N ARG A 81 1.68 0.86 12.39
CA ARG A 81 2.99 1.45 12.71
C ARG A 81 3.67 2.05 11.48
N GLU A 82 3.66 1.33 10.35
CA GLU A 82 4.21 1.81 9.09
C GLU A 82 3.48 3.05 8.58
N THR A 83 2.15 3.08 8.72
CA THR A 83 1.31 4.22 8.35
C THR A 83 1.67 5.44 9.19
N PHE A 84 1.72 5.32 10.52
CA PHE A 84 2.05 6.44 11.39
C PHE A 84 3.47 6.94 11.18
N ALA A 85 4.46 6.04 11.05
CA ALA A 85 5.84 6.42 10.78
C ALA A 85 5.99 7.17 9.44
N PHE A 86 5.24 6.75 8.42
CA PHE A 86 5.21 7.44 7.13
C PHE A 86 4.59 8.84 7.24
N LEU A 87 3.45 8.96 7.92
CA LEU A 87 2.79 10.24 8.12
C LEU A 87 3.66 11.18 8.98
N GLU A 88 4.28 10.68 10.04
CA GLU A 88 5.22 11.44 10.88
C GLU A 88 6.37 12.01 10.05
N LYS A 89 6.99 11.18 9.20
CA LYS A 89 8.09 11.61 8.32
C LYS A 89 7.68 12.71 7.33
N HIS A 90 6.43 12.71 6.87
CA HIS A 90 6.00 13.53 5.72
C HIS A 90 5.03 14.67 6.04
N LEU A 91 4.36 14.65 7.20
CA LEU A 91 3.35 15.65 7.59
C LEU A 91 3.74 16.48 8.82
N LEU A 92 4.64 15.98 9.69
CA LEU A 92 5.15 16.84 10.75
C LEU A 92 6.14 17.83 10.13
N LYS A 93 5.71 19.10 10.06
CA LYS A 93 6.61 20.21 9.78
C LYS A 93 7.77 20.15 10.77
N LYS A 94 8.99 20.08 10.26
CA LYS A 94 10.15 20.57 11.01
C LYS A 94 10.18 22.10 10.91
#